data_AF-A0A847Q1E3-F1
#
_entry.id   AF-A0A847Q1E3-F1
#
_cell.length_a   1.000
_cell.length_b   1.000
_cell.length_c   1.000
_cell.angle_alpha   90.00
_cell.angle_beta   90.00
_cell.angle_gamma   90.00
#
_symmetry.space_group_name_H-M   'P 1'
#
loop_
_entity.id
_entity.type
_entity.pdbx_description
1 polymer ?
#
loop_
_entity_poly.entity_id
_entity_poly.type
_entity_poly.pdbx_seq_one_letter_code
_entity_poly.pdbx_strand_id
1 'polypeptide(L)'
;MSGPDDIICYCGKVTRGAILNAISSGARTLEDIQRMTGAGVGSRCRELNPRGVCCHADILGILDETAESGARGSDCCCRGS
;
A
#
# COMPACT_ATOMS: atom_id res chain seq x y z
N MET A 1 16.58 5.58 -0.17
CA MET A 1 16.52 4.16 -0.59
C MET A 1 15.65 3.47 0.43
N SER A 2 14.39 3.20 0.08
CA SER A 2 13.49 2.47 0.97
C SER A 2 13.40 1.02 0.53
N GLY A 3 13.86 0.11 1.39
CA GLY A 3 13.93 -1.32 1.10
C GLY A 3 12.59 -2.03 1.30
N PRO A 4 12.45 -3.30 0.88
CA PRO A 4 11.28 -4.12 1.22
C PRO A 4 11.16 -4.38 2.73
N ASP A 5 12.26 -4.23 3.48
CA ASP A 5 12.32 -4.43 4.94
C ASP A 5 11.85 -3.20 5.74
N ASP A 6 11.62 -2.07 5.06
CA ASP A 6 11.18 -0.84 5.73
C ASP A 6 9.79 -1.02 6.34
N ILE A 7 9.66 -0.76 7.64
CA ILE A 7 8.39 -0.81 8.35
C ILE A 7 7.55 0.41 7.96
N ILE A 8 6.42 0.15 7.31
CA ILE A 8 5.43 1.17 6.92
C ILE A 8 4.39 1.35 8.03
N CYS A 9 3.87 0.25 8.57
CA CYS A 9 2.91 0.29 9.67
C CYS A 9 3.57 -0.21 10.96
N TYR A 10 3.90 0.72 11.87
CA TYR A 10 4.45 0.36 13.18
C TYR A 10 3.43 -0.31 14.11
N CYS A 11 2.14 0.00 13.94
CA CYS A 11 1.07 -0.63 14.73
C CYS A 11 0.98 -2.14 14.49
N GLY A 12 1.02 -2.54 13.22
CA GLY A 12 0.95 -3.95 12.80
C GLY A 12 2.32 -4.58 12.51
N LYS A 13 3.42 -3.84 12.69
CA LYS A 13 4.77 -4.22 12.26
C LYS A 13 4.82 -4.72 10.80
N VAL A 14 4.13 -4.00 9.91
CA VAL A 14 4.03 -4.36 8.49
C VAL A 14 5.10 -3.64 7.69
N THR A 15 5.84 -4.38 6.88
CA THR A 15 6.90 -3.86 6.01
C THR A 15 6.40 -3.52 4.61
N ARG A 16 7.17 -2.73 3.86
CA ARG A 16 6.88 -2.42 2.45
C ARG A 16 6.76 -3.70 1.61
N GLY A 17 7.64 -4.68 1.84
CA GLY A 17 7.61 -5.97 1.17
C GLY A 17 6.31 -6.75 1.43
N ALA A 18 5.78 -6.69 2.65
CA ALA A 18 4.49 -7.32 2.97
C ALA A 18 3.32 -6.66 2.19
N ILE A 19 3.35 -5.33 2.06
CA ILE A 19 2.36 -4.58 1.27
C ILE A 19 2.47 -4.96 -0.22
N LEU A 20 3.68 -4.99 -0.78
CA LEU A 20 3.92 -5.40 -2.17
C LEU A 20 3.45 -6.83 -2.43
N ASN A 21 3.69 -7.75 -1.48
CA ASN A 21 3.22 -9.13 -1.59
C ASN A 21 1.67 -9.20 -1.59
N ALA A 22 1.01 -8.43 -0.72
CA ALA A 22 -0.45 -8.34 -0.73
C ALA A 22 -0.99 -7.82 -2.07
N ILE A 23 -0.36 -6.79 -2.64
CA ILE A 23 -0.71 -6.26 -3.96
C ILE A 23 -0.51 -7.31 -5.06
N SER A 24 0.63 -8.01 -5.03
CA SER A 24 0.91 -9.12 -5.96
C SER A 24 -0.07 -10.28 -5.80
N SER A 25 -0.66 -10.44 -4.61
CA SER A 25 -1.68 -11.45 -4.31
C SER A 25 -3.09 -11.00 -4.75
N GLY A 26 -3.25 -9.76 -5.22
CA GLY A 26 -4.51 -9.22 -5.75
C GLY A 26 -5.09 -8.05 -4.95
N ALA A 27 -4.42 -7.56 -3.91
CA ALA A 27 -4.90 -6.39 -3.16
C ALA A 27 -4.89 -5.14 -4.07
N ARG A 28 -6.07 -4.54 -4.29
CA ARG A 28 -6.24 -3.34 -5.13
C ARG A 28 -6.70 -2.13 -4.34
N THR A 29 -7.09 -2.35 -3.09
CA THR A 29 -7.62 -1.31 -2.21
C THR A 29 -6.85 -1.30 -0.90
N LEU A 30 -6.91 -0.17 -0.20
CA LEU A 30 -6.40 -0.07 1.16
C LEU A 30 -7.03 -1.13 2.05
N GLU A 31 -8.33 -1.37 1.91
CA GLU A 31 -9.09 -2.34 2.70
C GLU A 31 -8.58 -3.78 2.50
N ASP A 32 -8.21 -4.14 1.26
CA ASP A 32 -7.59 -5.43 0.97
C ASP A 32 -6.23 -5.55 1.67
N ILE A 33 -5.39 -4.52 1.60
CA ILE A 33 -4.09 -4.52 2.28
C ILE A 33 -4.28 -4.64 3.79
N GLN A 34 -5.24 -3.92 4.37
CA GLN A 34 -5.57 -4.02 5.80
C GLN A 34 -5.99 -5.44 6.18
N ARG A 35 -6.85 -6.09 5.37
CA ARG A 35 -7.30 -7.47 5.61
C ARG A 35 -6.18 -8.49 5.44
N MET A 36 -5.30 -8.31 4.46
CA MET A 36 -4.23 -9.27 4.14
C MET A 36 -3.00 -9.13 5.03
N THR A 37 -2.64 -7.89 5.41
CA THR A 37 -1.40 -7.60 6.15
C THR A 37 -1.64 -7.18 7.59
N GLY A 38 -2.86 -6.76 7.95
CA GLY A 38 -3.15 -6.17 9.26
C GLY A 38 -2.63 -4.73 9.43
N ALA A 39 -2.09 -4.11 8.37
CA ALA A 39 -1.67 -2.71 8.42
C ALA A 39 -2.86 -1.81 8.74
N GLY A 40 -2.66 -0.70 9.45
CA GLY A 40 -3.68 0.34 9.64
C GLY A 40 -4.84 0.01 10.59
N VAL A 41 -4.89 -1.17 11.20
CA VAL A 41 -5.96 -1.58 12.15
C VAL A 41 -5.76 -0.99 13.57
N GLY A 42 -4.57 -0.47 13.87
CA GLY A 42 -4.25 0.10 15.18
C GLY A 42 -4.49 1.61 15.31
N SER A 43 -4.95 2.05 16.48
CA SER A 43 -5.14 3.47 16.82
C SER A 43 -3.92 4.14 17.46
N ARG A 44 -2.85 3.37 17.75
CA ARG A 44 -1.66 3.84 18.49
C ARG A 44 -0.57 4.43 17.59
N CYS A 45 -0.95 4.98 16.43
CA CYS A 45 -0.02 5.57 15.47
C CYS A 45 0.83 6.69 16.10
N ARG A 46 0.23 7.48 16.99
CA ARG A 46 0.91 8.59 17.68
C ARG A 46 2.00 8.14 18.65
N GLU A 47 1.90 6.92 19.18
CA GLU A 47 2.87 6.35 20.13
C GLU A 47 3.92 5.47 19.45
N LEU A 48 3.50 4.71 18.42
CA LEU A 48 4.34 3.69 17.79
C LEU A 48 5.04 4.17 16.52
N ASN A 49 4.47 5.13 15.79
CA ASN A 49 5.10 5.68 14.59
C ASN A 49 6.06 6.81 15.00
N PRO A 50 7.36 6.76 14.64
CA PRO A 50 8.31 7.84 14.90
C PRO A 50 7.86 9.20 14.32
N ARG A 51 7.04 9.18 13.26
CA ARG A 51 6.46 10.37 12.63
C ARG A 51 5.20 10.87 13.34
N GLY A 52 4.62 10.08 14.25
CA GLY A 52 3.38 10.40 14.97
C GLY A 52 2.11 10.44 14.10
N VAL A 53 2.18 9.99 12.83
CA VAL A 53 1.08 10.02 11.86
C VAL A 53 0.65 8.61 11.46
N CYS A 54 -0.53 8.49 10.84
CA CYS A 54 -1.06 7.23 10.37
C CYS A 54 -0.35 6.75 9.08
N CYS A 55 -0.09 5.45 8.97
CA CYS A 55 0.55 4.83 7.80
C CYS A 55 -0.33 4.75 6.54
N HIS A 56 -1.60 5.21 6.61
CA HIS A 56 -2.54 5.16 5.49
C HIS A 56 -2.01 5.91 4.25
N ALA A 57 -1.38 7.08 4.46
CA ALA A 57 -0.82 7.86 3.35
C ALA A 57 0.30 7.10 2.62
N ASP A 58 1.17 6.43 3.37
CA ASP A 58 2.28 5.66 2.79
C ASP A 58 1.76 4.42 2.03
N ILE A 59 0.73 3.73 2.55
CA ILE A 59 0.10 2.58 1.88
C ILE A 59 -0.57 3.01 0.57
N LEU A 60 -1.29 4.14 0.58
CA LEU A 60 -1.94 4.68 -0.62
C LEU A 60 -0.91 5.07 -1.69
N GLY A 61 0.23 5.66 -1.30
CA GLY A 61 1.32 5.94 -2.23
C GLY A 61 1.87 4.68 -2.89
N ILE A 62 2.09 3.61 -2.12
CA ILE A 62 2.55 2.33 -2.67
C ILE A 62 1.52 1.72 -3.64
N LEU A 63 0.23 1.81 -3.30
CA LEU A 63 -0.87 1.36 -4.16
C LEU A 63 -0.89 2.12 -5.49
N ASP A 64 -0.74 3.43 -5.46
CA ASP A 64 -0.71 4.28 -6.66
C ASP A 64 0.50 3.93 -7.55
N GLU A 65 1.70 3.84 -6.96
CA GLU A 65 2.92 3.41 -7.64
C GLU A 65 2.78 2.05 -8.33
N THR A 66 2.08 1.09 -7.71
CA THR A 66 1.89 -0.25 -8.25
C THR A 66 0.69 -0.37 -9.20
N ALA A 67 -0.36 0.43 -9.02
CA ALA A 67 -1.49 0.50 -9.95
C ALA A 67 -1.02 0.90 -11.35
N GLU A 68 -0.12 1.87 -11.46
CA GLU A 68 0.48 2.28 -12.73
C GLU A 68 1.31 1.17 -13.39
N SER A 69 1.86 0.24 -12.59
CA SER A 69 2.59 -0.93 -13.10
C SER A 69 1.67 -2.05 -13.60
N GLY A 70 0.41 -2.08 -13.14
CA GLY A 70 -0.61 -3.06 -13.56
C GLY A 70 -1.64 -2.54 -14.58
N ALA A 71 -1.65 -1.23 -14.86
CA ALA A 71 -2.66 -0.56 -15.70
C ALA A 71 -2.22 -0.28 -17.14
N ARG A 72 -1.12 -0.87 -17.64
CA ARG A 72 -0.90 -0.98 -19.09
C ARG A 72 -1.74 -2.11 -19.66
N GLY A 73 -3.05 -1.94 -19.60
CA GLY A 73 -3.99 -2.99 -19.96
C GLY A 73 -5.45 -2.57 -19.95
N SER A 74 -5.77 -1.39 -20.51
CA SER A 74 -7.03 -1.27 -21.25
C SER A 74 -6.86 -0.23 -22.34
N ASP A 75 -6.53 -0.75 -23.52
CA ASP A 75 -7.07 -0.23 -24.76
C ASP A 75 -8.57 0.03 -24.57
N CYS A 76 -9.00 1.28 -24.78
CA CYS A 76 -10.41 1.61 -24.98
C CYS A 76 -10.51 2.92 -25.77
N CYS A 77 -10.45 2.76 -27.09
CA CYS A 77 -11.33 3.43 -28.06
C CYS A 77 -11.39 4.97 -28.07
N CYS A 78 -10.32 5.64 -28.52
CA CYS A 78 -10.42 6.95 -29.18
C CYS A 78 -9.64 6.94 -30.51
N ARG A 79 -9.99 6.00 -31.41
CA ARG A 79 -9.87 6.24 -32.85
C ARG A 79 -11.06 7.09 -33.26
N GLY A 80 -10.85 8.41 -33.35
CA GLY A 80 -11.77 9.34 -34.00
C GLY A 80 -11.11 9.84 -35.28
N SER A 81 -11.78 9.56 -36.39
CA SER A 81 -11.40 9.82 -37.79
C SER A 81 -11.01 11.26 -38.11
#